data_AF-A0A923T9I1-F1
#
_entry.id   AF-A0A923T9I1-F1
#
_cell.length_a   1.000
_cell.length_b   1.000
_cell.length_c   1.000
_cell.angle_alpha   90.00
_cell.angle_beta   90.00
_cell.angle_gamma   90.00
#
_symmetry.space_group_name_H-M   'P 1'
#
loop_
_entity.id
_entity.type
_entity.pdbx_description
1 polymer ?
#
loop_
_entity_poly.entity_id
_entity_poly.type
_entity_poly.pdbx_seq_one_letter_code
_entity_poly.pdbx_strand_id
1 'polypeptide(L)'
;MAGKSQKPVPPATPPPAPAPGDHEPLSLPPDEDALELPDEVEEALETMPVEERAVVERYLDNFRIQLRSGPLPDPATLKEYQEVSPDLVPWILKQAENQSDHRMAMERKELNGHNFRGWFYVVVAALVVLALAGAGTYLAILGKETVAVTIFATTLVGLAGAFLANRSLRKRE
;
A
#
# COMPACT_ATOMS: atom_id res chain seq x y z
N MET A 1 16.11 -33.31 26.75
CA MET A 1 15.22 -34.09 25.86
C MET A 1 13.85 -34.13 26.53
N ALA A 2 12.72 -33.76 25.97
CA ALA A 2 12.33 -33.46 24.61
C ALA A 2 11.23 -32.38 24.64
N GLY A 3 11.30 -31.41 23.72
CA GLY A 3 10.24 -30.45 23.49
C GLY A 3 9.01 -31.18 22.98
N LYS A 4 7.87 -31.01 23.66
CA LYS A 4 6.57 -31.48 23.16
C LYS A 4 6.21 -30.61 21.96
N SER A 5 6.38 -31.17 20.77
CA SER A 5 5.95 -30.61 19.50
C SER A 5 4.42 -30.46 19.52
N GLN A 6 3.94 -29.23 19.70
CA GLN A 6 2.52 -28.92 19.64
C GLN A 6 2.15 -28.85 18.16
N LYS A 7 1.49 -29.90 17.66
CA LYS A 7 0.96 -29.91 16.29
C LYS A 7 0.02 -28.70 16.08
N PRO A 8 0.05 -28.03 14.92
CA PRO A 8 -0.85 -26.94 14.63
C PRO A 8 -2.31 -27.45 14.66
N VAL A 9 -3.15 -26.73 15.41
CA VAL A 9 -4.60 -26.96 15.41
C VAL A 9 -5.11 -26.60 14.01
N PRO A 10 -5.80 -27.50 13.29
CA PRO A 10 -6.36 -27.18 11.99
C PRO A 10 -7.34 -26.00 12.14
N PRO A 11 -7.42 -25.08 11.17
CA PRO A 11 -8.38 -23.99 11.22
C PRO A 11 -9.77 -24.59 11.42
N ALA A 12 -10.48 -24.11 12.44
CA ALA A 12 -11.86 -24.50 12.67
C ALA A 12 -12.63 -24.27 11.36
N THR A 13 -13.32 -25.30 10.88
CA THR A 13 -14.20 -25.17 9.72
C THR A 13 -15.16 -24.03 10.05
N PRO A 14 -15.27 -22.99 9.20
CA PRO A 14 -16.24 -21.94 9.44
C PRO A 14 -17.62 -22.58 9.62
N PRO A 15 -18.45 -22.10 10.55
CA PRO A 15 -19.80 -22.62 10.70
C PRO A 15 -20.48 -22.60 9.33
N PRO A 16 -21.30 -23.62 9.00
CA PRO A 16 -22.00 -23.65 7.73
C PRO A 16 -22.73 -22.33 7.55
N ALA A 17 -22.60 -21.72 6.37
CA ALA A 17 -23.33 -20.51 6.03
C ALA A 17 -24.81 -20.73 6.39
N PRO A 18 -25.47 -19.77 7.07
CA PRO A 18 -26.89 -19.89 7.35
C PRO A 18 -27.62 -20.19 6.03
N ALA A 19 -28.57 -21.11 6.06
CA ALA A 19 -29.40 -21.44 4.90
C ALA A 19 -29.98 -20.14 4.32
N PRO A 20 -30.23 -20.05 2.99
CA PRO A 20 -30.94 -18.92 2.40
C PRO A 20 -32.40 -18.96 2.85
N GLY A 21 -32.64 -18.56 4.10
CA GLY A 21 -33.94 -18.26 4.66
C GLY A 21 -34.01 -16.76 4.78
N ASP A 22 -34.96 -16.17 4.06
CA ASP A 22 -35.75 -14.97 4.39
C ASP A 22 -35.08 -13.88 5.23
N HIS A 23 -33.78 -13.62 5.03
CA HIS A 23 -33.16 -12.42 5.52
C HIS A 23 -33.80 -11.30 4.72
N GLU A 24 -34.80 -10.65 5.33
CA GLU A 24 -35.29 -9.35 4.88
C GLU A 24 -34.06 -8.54 4.46
N PRO A 25 -34.04 -8.00 3.22
CA PRO A 25 -32.94 -7.15 2.81
C PRO A 25 -32.77 -6.11 3.89
N LEU A 26 -31.55 -6.01 4.45
CA LEU A 26 -31.20 -5.13 5.55
C LEU A 26 -31.83 -3.76 5.28
N SER A 27 -32.98 -3.49 5.89
CA SER A 27 -33.70 -2.25 5.65
C SER A 27 -32.91 -1.21 6.40
N LEU A 28 -32.13 -0.43 5.65
CA LEU A 28 -31.44 0.72 6.19
C LEU A 28 -32.48 1.56 6.95
N PRO A 29 -32.22 1.96 8.21
CA PRO A 29 -33.11 2.89 8.89
C PRO A 29 -33.30 4.14 8.01
N PRO A 30 -34.45 4.83 8.08
CA PRO A 30 -34.66 6.06 7.33
C PRO A 30 -33.55 7.04 7.71
N ASP A 31 -32.72 7.39 6.73
CA ASP A 31 -31.53 8.20 6.90
C ASP A 31 -31.91 9.61 7.39
N GLU A 32 -31.88 9.89 8.70
CA GLU A 32 -32.04 11.27 9.23
C GLU A 32 -30.88 12.19 8.79
N ASP A 33 -29.75 11.62 8.37
CA ASP A 33 -28.56 12.31 7.85
C ASP A 33 -28.32 11.98 6.35
N ALA A 34 -29.35 11.59 5.59
CA ALA A 34 -29.23 11.50 4.14
C ALA A 34 -28.83 12.87 3.61
N LEU A 35 -27.66 12.96 2.98
CA LEU A 35 -27.33 14.08 2.12
C LEU A 35 -28.48 14.21 1.12
N GLU A 36 -29.33 15.23 1.31
CA GLU A 36 -30.40 15.58 0.38
C GLU A 36 -29.77 15.62 -1.01
N LEU A 37 -30.30 14.81 -1.92
CA LEU A 37 -29.84 14.84 -3.30
C LEU A 37 -30.04 16.28 -3.78
N PRO A 38 -29.04 16.92 -4.40
CA PRO A 38 -29.25 18.25 -4.97
C PRO A 38 -30.49 18.20 -5.86
N ASP A 39 -31.37 19.21 -5.78
CA ASP A 39 -32.65 19.26 -6.51
C ASP A 39 -32.52 18.85 -8.00
N GLU A 40 -31.37 19.19 -8.60
CA GLU A 40 -30.99 18.89 -9.98
C GLU A 40 -30.88 17.37 -10.29
N VAL A 41 -30.48 16.55 -9.31
CA VAL A 41 -30.41 15.09 -9.42
C VAL A 41 -31.79 14.46 -9.27
N GLU A 42 -32.62 15.01 -8.39
CA GLU A 42 -34.00 14.53 -8.19
C GLU A 42 -34.87 14.79 -9.42
N GLU A 43 -34.78 16.00 -10.01
CA GLU A 43 -35.46 16.35 -11.26
C GLU A 43 -34.98 15.49 -12.45
N ALA A 44 -33.68 15.18 -12.51
CA ALA A 44 -33.13 14.29 -13.54
C ALA A 44 -33.60 12.84 -13.40
N LEU A 45 -33.81 12.36 -12.16
CA LEU A 45 -34.40 11.05 -11.90
C LEU A 45 -35.88 11.03 -12.27
N GLU A 46 -36.63 12.10 -12.00
CA GLU A 46 -38.06 12.23 -12.33
C GLU A 46 -38.38 12.29 -13.82
N THR A 47 -37.43 12.73 -14.64
CA THR A 47 -37.61 12.83 -16.10
C THR A 47 -37.15 11.57 -16.85
N MET A 48 -36.51 10.62 -16.16
CA MET A 48 -35.94 9.40 -16.72
C MET A 48 -36.97 8.25 -16.80
N PRO A 49 -36.91 7.35 -17.80
CA PRO A 49 -37.76 6.15 -17.84
C PRO A 49 -37.48 5.17 -16.69
N VAL A 50 -38.52 4.48 -16.21
CA VAL A 50 -38.50 3.67 -14.97
C VAL A 50 -37.41 2.58 -14.97
N GLU A 51 -37.09 2.00 -16.12
CA GLU A 51 -36.02 0.99 -16.25
C GLU A 51 -34.62 1.57 -16.06
N GLU A 52 -34.38 2.83 -16.45
CA GLU A 52 -33.09 3.50 -16.28
C GLU A 52 -32.91 4.02 -14.85
N ARG A 53 -34.00 4.44 -14.18
CA ARG A 53 -33.98 4.87 -12.77
C ARG A 53 -33.45 3.78 -11.84
N ALA A 54 -33.93 2.54 -12.00
CA ALA A 54 -33.50 1.42 -11.16
C ALA A 54 -31.99 1.12 -11.29
N VAL A 55 -31.41 1.36 -12.47
CA VAL A 55 -29.97 1.23 -12.71
C VAL A 55 -29.20 2.36 -12.03
N VAL A 56 -29.71 3.59 -12.11
CA VAL A 56 -29.10 4.77 -11.47
C VAL A 56 -29.17 4.66 -9.95
N GLU A 57 -30.31 4.28 -9.37
CA GLU A 57 -30.48 4.03 -7.93
C GLU A 57 -29.48 2.98 -7.44
N ARG A 58 -29.40 1.84 -8.14
CA ARG A 58 -28.41 0.80 -7.83
C ARG A 58 -26.96 1.32 -7.94
N TYR A 59 -26.68 2.22 -8.87
CA TYR A 59 -25.36 2.82 -9.02
C TYR A 59 -25.05 3.80 -7.87
N LEU A 60 -26.02 4.60 -7.45
CA LEU A 60 -25.92 5.53 -6.33
C LEU A 60 -25.74 4.81 -5.00
N ASP A 61 -26.44 3.69 -4.76
CA ASP A 61 -26.24 2.88 -3.56
C ASP A 61 -24.86 2.23 -3.50
N ASN A 62 -24.40 1.69 -4.63
CA ASN A 62 -23.02 1.17 -4.72
C ASN A 62 -21.99 2.29 -4.49
N PHE A 63 -22.28 3.51 -4.95
CA PHE A 63 -21.44 4.68 -4.73
C PHE A 63 -21.40 5.11 -3.26
N ARG A 64 -22.54 5.08 -2.54
CA ARG A 64 -22.63 5.33 -1.09
C ARG A 64 -21.78 4.36 -0.28
N ILE A 65 -21.77 3.06 -0.65
CA ILE A 65 -20.90 2.05 -0.01
C ILE A 65 -19.41 2.38 -0.24
N GLN A 66 -19.05 2.85 -1.44
CA GLN A 66 -17.66 3.19 -1.76
C GLN A 66 -17.17 4.47 -1.05
N LEU A 67 -18.06 5.42 -0.77
CA LEU A 67 -17.74 6.64 -0.02
C LEU A 67 -17.41 6.38 1.46
N ARG A 68 -17.78 5.20 2.02
CA ARG A 68 -17.32 4.73 3.35
C ARG A 68 -15.86 4.26 3.30
N SER A 69 -14.97 5.17 2.93
CA SER A 69 -13.53 4.94 2.83
C SER A 69 -12.82 5.50 4.07
N GLY A 70 -12.87 4.74 5.16
CA GLY A 70 -12.15 5.05 6.39
C GLY A 70 -12.08 3.82 7.30
N PRO A 71 -11.10 3.74 8.22
CA PRO A 71 -10.99 2.63 9.17
C PRO A 71 -12.09 2.63 10.24
N LEU A 72 -12.94 3.66 10.24
CA LEU A 72 -14.00 3.86 11.21
C LEU A 72 -15.38 3.81 10.54
N PRO A 73 -16.37 3.17 11.19
CA PRO A 73 -17.78 3.31 10.83
C PRO A 73 -18.25 4.77 10.95
N ASP A 74 -19.34 5.10 10.28
CA ASP A 74 -20.00 6.39 10.40
C ASP A 74 -20.57 6.62 11.82
N PRO A 75 -20.80 7.89 12.21
CA PRO A 75 -21.28 8.23 13.55
C PRO A 75 -22.62 7.58 13.94
N ALA A 76 -23.53 7.37 12.98
CA ALA A 76 -24.82 6.74 13.22
C ALA A 76 -24.62 5.25 13.58
N THR A 77 -23.86 4.52 12.77
CA THR A 77 -23.48 3.13 13.03
C THR A 77 -22.71 2.97 14.36
N LEU A 78 -21.86 3.94 14.72
CA LEU A 78 -21.17 3.92 16.02
C LEU A 78 -22.13 4.06 17.20
N LYS A 79 -23.22 4.84 17.07
CA LYS A 79 -24.26 4.93 18.10
C LYS A 79 -25.00 3.59 18.25
N GLU A 80 -25.35 2.94 17.14
CA GLU A 80 -25.95 1.60 17.17
C GLU A 80 -25.03 0.57 17.86
N TYR A 81 -23.72 0.62 17.58
CA TYR A 81 -22.75 -0.24 18.27
C TYR A 81 -22.66 0.04 19.77
N GLN A 82 -22.80 1.30 20.20
CA GLN A 82 -22.84 1.68 21.61
C GLN A 82 -24.09 1.11 22.31
N GLU A 83 -25.22 1.04 21.61
CA GLU A 83 -26.47 0.46 22.12
C GLU A 83 -26.38 -1.07 22.28
N VAL A 84 -25.69 -1.75 21.35
CA VAL A 84 -25.42 -3.19 21.45
C VAL A 84 -24.51 -3.52 22.63
N SER A 85 -23.42 -2.77 22.80
CA SER A 85 -22.53 -2.90 23.94
C SER A 85 -21.71 -1.63 24.16
N PRO A 86 -21.66 -1.10 25.39
CA PRO A 86 -20.93 0.13 25.67
C PRO A 86 -19.40 0.01 25.48
N ASP A 87 -18.87 -1.21 25.46
CA ASP A 87 -17.44 -1.50 25.28
C ASP A 87 -17.02 -1.61 23.81
N LEU A 88 -17.99 -1.70 22.89
CA LEU A 88 -17.71 -1.97 21.47
C LEU A 88 -17.09 -0.77 20.77
N VAL A 89 -17.62 0.44 20.98
CA VAL A 89 -17.08 1.66 20.36
C VAL A 89 -15.64 1.95 20.81
N PRO A 90 -15.30 1.92 22.13
CA PRO A 90 -13.90 2.04 22.56
C PRO A 90 -12.98 0.98 21.94
N TRP A 91 -13.47 -0.25 21.76
CA TRP A 91 -12.70 -1.32 21.10
C TRP A 91 -12.46 -1.01 19.62
N ILE A 92 -13.49 -0.56 18.86
CA ILE A 92 -13.36 -0.19 17.44
C ILE A 92 -12.37 0.97 17.27
N LEU A 93 -12.50 2.02 18.09
CA LEU A 93 -11.59 3.17 18.04
C LEU A 93 -10.14 2.75 18.31
N LYS A 94 -9.93 1.87 19.30
CA LYS A 94 -8.61 1.33 19.60
C LYS A 94 -8.04 0.47 18.47
N GLN A 95 -8.88 -0.31 17.79
CA GLN A 95 -8.45 -1.06 16.61
C GLN A 95 -8.04 -0.12 15.48
N ALA A 96 -8.81 0.94 15.21
CA ALA A 96 -8.49 1.93 14.18
C ALA A 96 -7.19 2.69 14.50
N GLU A 97 -6.98 3.08 15.76
CA GLU A 97 -5.72 3.68 16.24
C GLU A 97 -4.54 2.73 16.00
N ASN A 98 -4.66 1.46 16.41
CA ASN A 98 -3.59 0.48 16.24
C ASN A 98 -3.26 0.22 14.76
N GLN A 99 -4.27 0.24 13.87
CA GLN A 99 -4.05 0.14 12.42
C GLN A 99 -3.34 1.38 11.86
N SER A 100 -3.73 2.58 12.32
CA SER A 100 -3.06 3.83 11.97
C SER A 100 -1.59 3.82 12.43
N ASP A 101 -1.33 3.46 13.68
CA ASP A 101 0.01 3.37 14.25
C ASP A 101 0.87 2.34 13.51
N HIS A 102 0.31 1.18 13.18
CA HIS A 102 1.00 0.17 12.39
C HIS A 102 1.38 0.69 11.01
N ARG A 103 0.44 1.34 10.30
CA ARG A 103 0.68 1.96 8.99
C ARG A 103 1.77 3.03 9.10
N MET A 104 1.67 3.94 10.06
CA MET A 104 2.70 4.97 10.29
C MET A 104 4.06 4.35 10.62
N ALA A 105 4.09 3.26 11.38
CA ALA A 105 5.33 2.54 11.68
C ALA A 105 5.94 1.88 10.43
N MET A 106 5.11 1.35 9.52
CA MET A 106 5.54 0.80 8.24
C MET A 106 6.05 1.89 7.30
N GLU A 107 5.33 3.00 7.18
CA GLU A 107 5.75 4.18 6.39
C GLU A 107 7.11 4.71 6.90
N ARG A 108 7.29 4.84 8.23
CA ARG A 108 8.59 5.20 8.83
C ARG A 108 9.71 4.21 8.51
N LYS A 109 9.42 2.90 8.55
CA LYS A 109 10.41 1.86 8.21
C LYS A 109 10.77 1.88 6.74
N GLU A 110 9.82 2.12 5.85
CA GLU A 110 10.06 2.24 4.41
C GLU A 110 10.93 3.46 4.09
N LEU A 111 10.62 4.61 4.69
CA LEU A 111 11.42 5.83 4.55
C LEU A 111 12.87 5.63 5.01
N ASN A 112 13.08 4.98 6.16
CA ASN A 112 14.43 4.71 6.67
C ASN A 112 15.16 3.59 5.91
N GLY A 113 14.43 2.54 5.51
CA GLY A 113 14.99 1.35 4.85
C GLY A 113 15.43 1.61 3.41
N HIS A 114 14.73 2.49 2.69
CA HIS A 114 15.07 2.85 1.32
C HIS A 114 16.45 3.52 1.24
N ASN A 115 16.77 4.38 2.21
CA ASN A 115 18.00 5.17 2.19
C ASN A 115 19.26 4.30 2.38
N PHE A 116 19.18 3.26 3.22
CA PHE A 116 20.34 2.40 3.50
C PHE A 116 20.71 1.51 2.30
N ARG A 117 19.72 0.99 1.58
CA ARG A 117 19.95 0.07 0.47
C ARG A 117 20.53 0.78 -0.75
N GLY A 118 20.08 2.00 -1.03
CA GLY A 118 20.66 2.84 -2.09
C GLY A 118 22.12 3.19 -1.82
N TRP A 119 22.46 3.53 -0.57
CA TRP A 119 23.83 3.91 -0.19
C TRP A 119 24.82 2.75 -0.26
N PHE A 120 24.38 1.54 0.07
CA PHE A 120 25.24 0.36 0.03
C PHE A 120 25.86 0.13 -1.35
N TYR A 121 25.06 0.19 -2.42
CA TYR A 121 25.56 0.00 -3.78
C TYR A 121 26.54 1.10 -4.21
N VAL A 122 26.29 2.34 -3.80
CA VAL A 122 27.19 3.48 -4.07
C VAL A 122 28.53 3.29 -3.37
N VAL A 123 28.52 2.88 -2.10
CA VAL A 123 29.75 2.62 -1.33
C VAL A 123 30.55 1.48 -1.94
N VAL A 124 29.90 0.36 -2.29
CA VAL A 124 30.58 -0.79 -2.92
C VAL A 124 31.17 -0.40 -4.27
N ALA A 125 30.42 0.34 -5.10
CA ALA A 125 30.92 0.82 -6.39
C ALA A 125 32.13 1.76 -6.22
N ALA A 126 32.08 2.68 -5.25
CA ALA A 126 33.20 3.58 -4.95
C ALA A 126 34.45 2.81 -4.51
N LEU A 127 34.31 1.77 -3.67
CA LEU A 127 35.42 0.92 -3.24
C LEU A 127 36.05 0.17 -4.43
N VAL A 128 35.24 -0.35 -5.34
CA VAL A 128 35.74 -1.03 -6.55
C VAL A 128 36.52 -0.07 -7.44
N VAL A 129 35.99 1.14 -7.67
CA VAL A 129 36.70 2.16 -8.47
C VAL A 129 38.02 2.57 -7.82
N LEU A 130 38.04 2.76 -6.49
CA LEU A 130 39.26 3.08 -5.76
C LEU A 130 40.30 1.94 -5.84
N ALA A 131 39.86 0.69 -5.73
CA ALA A 131 40.73 -0.47 -5.87
C ALA A 131 41.34 -0.57 -7.28
N LEU A 132 40.53 -0.37 -8.33
CA LEU A 132 40.99 -0.36 -9.71
C LEU A 132 41.96 0.79 -9.99
N ALA A 133 41.66 1.99 -9.47
CA ALA A 133 42.56 3.13 -9.59
C ALA A 133 43.90 2.87 -8.89
N GLY A 134 43.87 2.36 -7.66
CA GLY A 134 45.08 2.00 -6.91
C GLY A 134 45.91 0.93 -7.63
N ALA A 135 45.26 -0.12 -8.14
CA ALA A 135 45.93 -1.15 -8.94
C ALA A 135 46.53 -0.58 -10.23
N GLY A 136 45.81 0.26 -10.95
CA GLY A 136 46.28 0.92 -12.16
C GLY A 136 47.50 1.82 -11.91
N THR A 137 47.46 2.64 -10.86
CA THR A 137 48.59 3.48 -10.45
C THR A 137 49.79 2.64 -10.03
N TYR A 138 49.58 1.57 -9.26
CA TYR A 138 50.65 0.66 -8.86
C TYR A 138 51.33 -0.01 -10.08
N LEU A 139 50.54 -0.45 -11.07
CA LEU A 139 51.06 -1.03 -12.30
C LEU A 139 51.81 0.00 -13.17
N ALA A 140 51.35 1.24 -13.20
CA ALA A 140 52.03 2.32 -13.90
C ALA A 140 53.44 2.59 -13.31
N ILE A 141 53.55 2.61 -11.98
CA ILE A 141 54.83 2.76 -11.29
C ILE A 141 55.79 1.60 -11.60
N LEU A 142 55.26 0.39 -11.80
CA LEU A 142 56.04 -0.79 -12.21
C LEU A 142 56.42 -0.80 -13.71
N GLY A 143 56.13 0.27 -14.45
CA GLY A 143 56.43 0.38 -15.88
C GLY A 143 55.47 -0.42 -16.78
N LYS A 144 54.36 -0.95 -16.23
CA LYS A 144 53.33 -1.67 -17.00
C LYS A 144 52.27 -0.72 -17.55
N GLU A 145 52.71 0.30 -18.28
CA GLU A 145 51.88 1.41 -18.75
C GLU A 145 50.68 0.94 -19.58
N THR A 146 50.86 -0.01 -20.51
CA THR A 146 49.76 -0.52 -21.33
C THR A 146 48.63 -1.12 -20.48
N VAL A 147 48.96 -1.84 -19.40
CA VAL A 147 47.97 -2.45 -18.51
C VAL A 147 47.30 -1.39 -17.63
N ALA A 148 48.06 -0.39 -17.16
CA ALA A 148 47.50 0.73 -16.41
C ALA A 148 46.50 1.53 -17.26
N VAL A 149 46.88 1.88 -18.49
CA VAL A 149 46.03 2.63 -19.43
C VAL A 149 44.76 1.87 -19.76
N THR A 150 44.82 0.55 -19.99
CA THR A 150 43.60 -0.24 -20.27
C THR A 150 42.66 -0.29 -19.06
N ILE A 151 43.18 -0.45 -17.85
CA ILE A 151 42.37 -0.40 -16.62
C ILE A 151 41.69 0.96 -16.48
N PHE A 152 42.41 2.07 -16.65
CA PHE A 152 41.82 3.41 -16.55
C PHE A 152 40.78 3.67 -17.66
N ALA A 153 41.10 3.33 -18.91
CA ALA A 153 40.19 3.52 -20.04
C ALA A 153 38.89 2.73 -19.86
N THR A 154 38.98 1.45 -19.49
CA THR A 154 37.80 0.60 -19.26
C THR A 154 36.96 1.09 -18.08
N THR A 155 37.60 1.55 -17.00
CA THR A 155 36.89 2.11 -15.84
C THR A 155 36.12 3.38 -16.20
N LEU A 156 36.73 4.30 -16.97
CA LEU A 156 36.08 5.53 -17.44
C LEU A 156 34.91 5.24 -18.37
N VAL A 157 35.07 4.32 -19.33
CA VAL A 157 34.00 3.90 -20.24
C VAL A 157 32.84 3.24 -19.46
N GLY A 158 33.16 2.37 -18.50
CA GLY A 158 32.16 1.74 -17.64
C GLY A 158 31.36 2.77 -16.83
N LEU A 159 32.05 3.77 -16.25
CA LEU A 159 31.40 4.83 -15.49
C LEU A 159 30.51 5.70 -16.38
N ALA A 160 31.02 6.15 -17.53
CA ALA A 160 30.23 6.91 -18.51
C ALA A 160 29.00 6.11 -18.97
N GLY A 161 29.17 4.82 -19.25
CA GLY A 161 28.08 3.91 -19.61
C GLY A 161 27.01 3.81 -18.54
N ALA A 162 27.41 3.64 -17.27
CA ALA A 162 26.48 3.60 -16.14
C ALA A 162 25.70 4.93 -15.99
N PHE A 163 26.37 6.08 -16.16
CA PHE A 163 25.71 7.40 -16.11
C PHE A 163 24.70 7.59 -17.26
N LEU A 164 25.05 7.17 -18.47
CA LEU A 164 24.16 7.26 -19.64
C LEU A 164 22.95 6.33 -19.49
N ALA A 165 23.17 5.09 -19.02
CA ALA A 165 22.11 4.14 -18.75
C ALA A 165 21.15 4.66 -17.65
N ASN A 166 21.68 5.23 -16.57
CA ASN A 166 20.85 5.83 -15.53
C ASN A 166 20.00 7.00 -16.06
N ARG A 167 20.56 7.81 -16.97
CA ARG A 167 19.83 8.91 -17.63
C ARG A 167 18.70 8.40 -18.54
N SER A 168 18.86 7.26 -19.19
CA SER A 168 17.83 6.71 -20.09
C SER A 168 16.67 6.07 -19.31
N LEU A 169 16.96 5.44 -18.17
CA LEU A 169 15.94 4.88 -17.27
C LEU A 169 15.05 6.00 -16.70
N ARG A 170 15.63 7.10 -16.20
CA ARG A 170 14.89 8.26 -15.67
C ARG A 170 14.03 9.03 -16.69
N LYS A 171 14.19 8.79 -17.99
CA LYS A 171 13.34 9.40 -19.03
C LYS A 171 12.12 8.56 -19.38
N ARG A 172 12.09 7.29 -18.95
CA ARG A 172 11.00 6.34 -19.23
C ARG A 172 9.98 6.24 -18.10
N GLU A 173 10.35 6.75 -16.93
CA GLU A 173 9.46 7.09 -15.81
C GLU A 173 8.94 8.51 -16.00
#